data_AF-A0A6B3G285-F1
#
_entry.id   AF-A0A6B3G285-F1
#
_cell.length_a   1.000
_cell.length_b   1.000
_cell.length_c   1.000
_cell.angle_alpha   90.00
_cell.angle_beta   90.00
_cell.angle_gamma   90.00
#
_symmetry.space_group_name_H-M   'P 1'
#
loop_
_entity.id
_entity.type
_entity.pdbx_description
1 polymer ?
#
loop_
_entity_poly.entity_id
_entity_poly.type
_entity_poly.pdbx_seq_one_letter_code
_entity_poly.pdbx_strand_id
1 'polypeptide(L)'
;KDLMRDKEIGKRFVLIAPDEYRTFGMDAFFPSAKIYNPLGQQYEAVDRELLLAYKESPTGQMLHDGISEAGCTASLIAAGSAYATHGEPLIPVYVFYSMFGFQRTGDQFWQMADQLSRGFVLGATAGRTTLTGEGLQHADGHSQLLASTNPGCVAYDPAYGFEIAHIMQDGLRRMYGEANEDVFYYLTVYNEPIQHPAEPENVDVEGILKGIHRFATGEKGEIPAQIMASGVAVPWALEAQKILADEWNVKADVWSATSWNELRRDAVDVERHNLLHPEEEQRVPYVTKKLEGAQGPFVAVSDWMRSVPDQIARWVPGAYQSLGADGFGFADTRGAARRFFHIDAQSIV
;
A
#
# COMPACT_ATOMS: atom_id res chain seq x y z
N LYS A 1 -12.72 11.53 1.45
CA LYS A 1 -13.70 12.62 1.73
C LYS A 1 -14.68 12.80 0.59
N ASP A 2 -14.21 13.00 -0.64
CA ASP A 2 -15.12 13.26 -1.78
C ASP A 2 -16.03 12.08 -2.11
N LEU A 3 -15.53 10.83 -2.00
CA LEU A 3 -16.36 9.62 -2.14
C LEU A 3 -17.53 9.56 -1.12
N MET A 4 -17.36 10.10 0.08
CA MET A 4 -18.43 10.13 1.09
C MET A 4 -19.49 11.21 0.82
N ARG A 5 -19.18 12.17 -0.07
CA ARG A 5 -20.14 13.18 -0.53
C ARG A 5 -20.96 12.70 -1.73
N ASP A 6 -20.56 11.60 -2.35
CA ASP A 6 -21.35 10.97 -3.40
C ASP A 6 -22.73 10.58 -2.87
N LYS A 7 -23.78 10.84 -3.66
CA LYS A 7 -25.16 10.66 -3.22
C LYS A 7 -25.59 9.20 -3.18
N GLU A 8 -25.00 8.35 -4.01
CA GLU A 8 -25.37 6.95 -4.17
C GLU A 8 -24.56 6.08 -3.21
N ILE A 9 -23.24 6.26 -3.18
CA ILE A 9 -22.35 5.40 -2.40
C ILE A 9 -21.86 6.03 -1.09
N GLY A 10 -22.01 7.34 -0.90
CA GLY A 10 -21.37 8.05 0.21
C GLY A 10 -21.79 7.56 1.59
N LYS A 11 -23.06 7.13 1.74
CA LYS A 11 -23.60 6.55 2.98
C LYS A 11 -23.16 5.11 3.24
N ARG A 12 -22.60 4.43 2.24
CA ARG A 12 -22.15 3.03 2.31
C ARG A 12 -20.78 2.92 2.99
N PHE A 13 -20.00 4.00 3.00
CA PHE A 13 -18.67 4.00 3.60
C PHE A 13 -18.74 3.85 5.12
N VAL A 14 -17.89 2.99 5.66
CA VAL A 14 -17.70 2.81 7.10
C VAL A 14 -16.23 3.08 7.42
N LEU A 15 -15.93 4.23 8.01
CA LEU A 15 -14.55 4.57 8.37
C LEU A 15 -14.22 4.00 9.74
N ILE A 16 -13.10 3.28 9.87
CA ILE A 16 -12.73 2.57 11.09
C ILE A 16 -11.29 2.95 11.45
N ALA A 17 -11.02 3.29 12.72
CA ALA A 17 -9.66 3.49 13.23
C ALA A 17 -9.58 3.20 14.74
N PRO A 18 -8.44 2.68 15.24
CA PRO A 18 -8.27 2.27 16.63
C PRO A 18 -7.80 3.43 17.52
N ASP A 19 -8.62 4.48 17.65
CA ASP A 19 -8.33 5.74 18.34
C ASP A 19 -7.60 6.82 17.51
N GLU A 20 -6.50 6.53 16.81
CA GLU A 20 -5.60 7.56 16.26
C GLU A 20 -6.06 8.29 14.97
N TYR A 21 -7.31 8.72 14.92
CA TYR A 21 -7.87 9.51 13.82
C TYR A 21 -7.05 10.74 13.45
N ARG A 22 -6.50 11.47 14.44
CA ARG A 22 -5.70 12.68 14.18
C ARG A 22 -4.37 12.37 13.49
N THR A 23 -3.70 11.29 13.87
CA THR A 23 -2.44 10.86 13.24
C THR A 23 -2.61 10.66 11.73
N PHE A 24 -3.77 10.13 11.32
CA PHE A 24 -4.08 9.83 9.93
C PHE A 24 -4.77 10.99 9.18
N GLY A 25 -4.90 12.17 9.81
CA GLY A 25 -5.60 13.33 9.23
C GLY A 25 -7.11 13.10 9.04
N MET A 26 -7.69 12.15 9.77
CA MET A 26 -9.11 11.82 9.71
C MET A 26 -9.98 12.70 10.61
N ASP A 27 -9.39 13.58 11.42
CA ASP A 27 -10.10 14.61 12.18
C ASP A 27 -10.87 15.60 11.29
N ALA A 28 -10.44 15.75 10.03
CA ALA A 28 -11.17 16.46 8.98
C ALA A 28 -12.59 15.91 8.72
N PHE A 29 -12.90 14.68 9.15
CA PHE A 29 -14.22 14.06 9.03
C PHE A 29 -15.12 14.32 10.24
N PHE A 30 -14.59 14.65 11.43
CA PHE A 30 -15.39 14.80 12.66
C PHE A 30 -16.60 15.74 12.51
N PRO A 31 -16.51 16.91 11.83
CA PRO A 31 -17.66 17.80 11.71
C PRO A 31 -18.80 17.22 10.86
N SER A 32 -18.47 16.36 9.91
CA SER A 32 -19.41 15.87 8.88
C SER A 32 -19.87 14.43 9.14
N ALA A 33 -18.94 13.50 9.28
CA ALA A 33 -19.20 12.07 9.46
C ALA A 33 -19.50 11.73 10.92
N LYS A 34 -18.79 12.37 11.87
CA LYS A 34 -18.87 12.11 13.32
C LYS A 34 -18.54 10.66 13.69
N ILE A 35 -18.24 10.45 14.97
CA ILE A 35 -18.01 9.11 15.52
C ILE A 35 -19.33 8.54 16.01
N TYR A 36 -19.60 7.29 15.64
CA TYR A 36 -20.79 6.58 16.06
C TYR A 36 -20.70 6.29 17.56
N ASN A 37 -21.67 6.81 18.32
CA ASN A 37 -21.92 6.41 19.70
C ASN A 37 -23.45 6.39 19.90
N PRO A 38 -24.06 5.24 20.21
CA PRO A 38 -25.51 5.15 20.38
C PRO A 38 -26.04 6.01 21.54
N LEU A 39 -25.18 6.35 22.52
CA LEU A 39 -25.51 7.24 23.63
C LEU A 39 -25.26 8.72 23.31
N GLY A 40 -24.66 9.02 22.15
CA GLY A 40 -24.17 10.37 21.81
C GLY A 40 -23.05 10.86 22.72
N GLN A 41 -22.68 12.13 22.54
CA GLN A 41 -21.63 12.78 23.33
C GLN A 41 -22.07 12.98 24.79
N GLN A 42 -21.48 12.24 25.73
CA GLN A 42 -21.81 12.28 27.17
C GLN A 42 -20.80 13.08 28.02
N TYR A 43 -19.81 13.72 27.39
CA TYR A 43 -18.76 14.50 28.05
C TYR A 43 -18.40 15.76 27.27
N GLU A 44 -17.79 16.73 27.95
CA GLU A 44 -17.24 17.92 27.32
C GLU A 44 -15.86 17.60 26.72
N ALA A 45 -15.73 17.65 25.41
CA ALA A 45 -14.49 17.30 24.72
C ALA A 45 -13.37 18.31 25.05
N VAL A 46 -12.16 17.80 25.23
CA VAL A 46 -10.96 18.62 25.51
C VAL A 46 -10.63 19.53 24.32
N ASP A 47 -10.90 19.06 23.12
CA ASP A 47 -10.61 19.75 21.85
C ASP A 47 -11.80 20.52 21.28
N ARG A 48 -12.86 20.75 22.09
CA ARG A 48 -14.11 21.40 21.65
C ARG A 48 -13.96 22.80 21.04
N GLU A 49 -12.88 23.50 21.38
CA GLU A 49 -12.56 24.84 20.85
C GLU A 49 -11.83 24.77 19.49
N LEU A 50 -11.40 23.59 19.06
CA LEU A 50 -10.76 23.39 17.76
C LEU A 50 -11.82 23.27 16.65
N LEU A 51 -11.46 23.71 15.44
CA LEU A 51 -12.32 23.59 14.26
C LEU A 51 -12.66 22.14 13.91
N LEU A 52 -11.73 21.22 14.17
CA LEU A 52 -11.85 19.78 13.95
C LEU A 52 -11.98 19.08 15.30
N ALA A 53 -12.97 19.50 16.09
CA ALA A 53 -13.25 18.91 17.40
C ALA A 53 -13.85 17.50 17.26
N TYR A 54 -13.42 16.61 18.15
CA TYR A 54 -13.98 15.27 18.31
C TYR A 54 -15.49 15.36 18.59
N LYS A 55 -16.29 14.56 17.88
CA LYS A 55 -17.75 14.63 17.99
C LYS A 55 -18.40 13.27 17.82
N GLU A 56 -19.14 12.86 18.85
CA GLU A 56 -19.92 11.62 18.87
C GLU A 56 -21.39 11.87 18.54
N SER A 57 -22.03 10.88 17.92
CA SER A 57 -23.44 10.93 17.54
C SER A 57 -24.04 9.53 17.37
N PRO A 58 -25.33 9.34 17.73
CA PRO A 58 -26.05 8.09 17.42
C PRO A 58 -26.19 7.81 15.93
N THR A 59 -25.89 8.78 15.07
CA THR A 59 -25.89 8.65 13.60
C THR A 59 -24.51 8.95 13.01
N GLY A 60 -23.44 8.78 13.79
CA GLY A 60 -22.07 8.91 13.29
C GLY A 60 -21.74 7.81 12.27
N GLN A 61 -20.83 8.09 11.34
CA GLN A 61 -20.41 7.18 10.28
C GLN A 61 -19.01 6.59 10.50
N MET A 62 -18.27 7.10 11.48
CA MET A 62 -16.93 6.61 11.86
C MET A 62 -17.04 5.66 13.07
N LEU A 63 -16.36 4.52 13.04
CA LEU A 63 -16.32 3.54 14.13
C LEU A 63 -15.02 3.63 14.91
N HIS A 64 -15.13 3.95 16.20
CA HIS A 64 -14.02 4.04 17.14
C HIS A 64 -14.17 2.91 18.17
N ASP A 65 -13.29 1.91 18.09
CA ASP A 65 -13.29 0.75 18.99
C ASP A 65 -12.23 0.89 20.12
N GLY A 66 -11.71 2.10 20.34
CA GLY A 66 -10.58 2.36 21.23
C GLY A 66 -9.26 1.79 20.71
N ILE A 67 -8.29 1.63 21.61
CA ILE A 67 -6.98 1.00 21.32
C ILE A 67 -7.18 -0.52 21.19
N SER A 68 -7.80 -0.92 20.08
CA SER A 68 -8.18 -2.30 19.81
C SER A 68 -8.19 -2.54 18.30
N GLU A 69 -7.02 -2.91 17.75
CA GLU A 69 -6.94 -3.32 16.35
C GLU A 69 -7.79 -4.57 16.09
N ALA A 70 -7.90 -5.47 17.08
CA ALA A 70 -8.73 -6.65 16.99
C ALA A 70 -10.23 -6.32 16.94
N GLY A 71 -10.67 -5.32 17.70
CA GLY A 71 -12.03 -4.79 17.65
C GLY A 71 -12.31 -4.14 16.30
N CYS A 72 -11.42 -3.26 15.84
CA CYS A 72 -11.55 -2.62 14.53
C CYS A 72 -11.55 -3.63 13.38
N THR A 73 -10.73 -4.69 13.46
CA THR A 73 -10.71 -5.76 12.45
C THR A 73 -12.03 -6.57 12.48
N ALA A 74 -12.62 -6.80 13.66
CA ALA A 74 -13.94 -7.42 13.75
C ALA A 74 -15.04 -6.52 13.14
N SER A 75 -15.01 -5.22 13.42
CA SER A 75 -15.90 -4.23 12.80
C SER A 75 -15.75 -4.19 11.26
N LEU A 76 -14.51 -4.28 10.77
CA LEU A 76 -14.18 -4.38 9.35
C LEU A 76 -14.79 -5.64 8.72
N ILE A 77 -14.61 -6.82 9.34
CA ILE A 77 -15.16 -8.08 8.83
C ILE A 77 -16.68 -8.04 8.77
N ALA A 78 -17.33 -7.53 9.82
CA ALA A 78 -18.78 -7.41 9.90
C ALA A 78 -19.34 -6.46 8.82
N ALA A 79 -18.74 -5.28 8.67
CA ALA A 79 -19.13 -4.34 7.61
C ALA A 79 -18.85 -4.92 6.21
N GLY A 80 -17.71 -5.55 6.00
CA GLY A 80 -17.28 -6.07 4.71
C GLY A 80 -18.08 -7.27 4.21
N SER A 81 -18.78 -7.98 5.10
CA SER A 81 -19.69 -9.10 4.75
C SER A 81 -21.17 -8.71 4.81
N ALA A 82 -21.50 -7.45 5.10
CA ALA A 82 -22.88 -6.96 5.21
C ALA A 82 -23.72 -7.16 3.94
N TYR A 83 -23.06 -7.19 2.76
CA TYR A 83 -23.71 -7.50 1.49
C TYR A 83 -24.37 -8.89 1.50
N ALA A 84 -23.76 -9.88 2.17
CA ALA A 84 -24.26 -11.24 2.25
C ALA A 84 -25.12 -11.46 3.50
N THR A 85 -24.70 -10.93 4.65
CA THR A 85 -25.39 -11.17 5.93
C THR A 85 -26.67 -10.36 6.09
N HIS A 86 -26.73 -9.16 5.51
CA HIS A 86 -27.85 -8.24 5.64
C HIS A 86 -28.48 -7.84 4.31
N GLY A 87 -27.92 -8.26 3.17
CA GLY A 87 -28.34 -7.79 1.85
C GLY A 87 -28.02 -6.32 1.59
N GLU A 88 -27.12 -5.73 2.39
CA GLU A 88 -26.78 -4.31 2.35
C GLU A 88 -25.28 -4.14 2.18
N PRO A 89 -24.77 -3.86 0.97
CA PRO A 89 -23.35 -3.64 0.76
C PRO A 89 -22.89 -2.40 1.52
N LEU A 90 -21.83 -2.55 2.31
CA LEU A 90 -21.09 -1.47 2.97
C LEU A 90 -19.65 -1.49 2.47
N ILE A 91 -18.98 -0.34 2.50
CA ILE A 91 -17.61 -0.16 2.01
C ILE A 91 -16.73 0.22 3.21
N PRO A 92 -16.23 -0.74 4.00
CA PRO A 92 -15.37 -0.42 5.12
C PRO A 92 -13.98 0.02 4.67
N VAL A 93 -13.47 1.05 5.33
CA VAL A 93 -12.11 1.57 5.19
C VAL A 93 -11.50 1.63 6.59
N TYR A 94 -10.61 0.68 6.88
CA TYR A 94 -9.93 0.56 8.16
C TYR A 94 -8.52 1.15 8.07
N VAL A 95 -8.23 2.17 8.87
CA VAL A 95 -6.94 2.87 8.90
C VAL A 95 -6.28 2.70 10.27
N PHE A 96 -5.03 2.28 10.30
CA PHE A 96 -4.28 1.98 11.51
C PHE A 96 -2.78 2.07 11.25
N TYR A 97 -1.95 2.06 12.30
CA TYR A 97 -0.49 1.93 12.14
C TYR A 97 -0.17 0.57 11.51
N SER A 98 0.39 0.54 10.31
CA SER A 98 0.68 -0.67 9.51
C SER A 98 1.26 -1.85 10.31
N MET A 99 2.17 -1.57 11.26
CA MET A 99 2.77 -2.54 12.17
C MET A 99 1.76 -3.37 12.97
N PHE A 100 0.58 -2.82 13.29
CA PHE A 100 -0.48 -3.45 14.08
C PHE A 100 -1.61 -4.03 13.21
N GLY A 101 -1.34 -4.20 11.91
CA GLY A 101 -2.20 -4.96 11.00
C GLY A 101 -1.87 -6.44 11.04
N PHE A 102 -1.35 -6.97 9.93
CA PHE A 102 -1.06 -8.40 9.77
C PHE A 102 -0.22 -9.00 10.89
N GLN A 103 0.71 -8.26 11.49
CA GLN A 103 1.51 -8.77 12.61
C GLN A 103 0.65 -8.98 13.88
N ARG A 104 -0.36 -8.15 14.13
CA ARG A 104 -1.15 -8.17 15.36
C ARG A 104 -2.48 -8.91 15.20
N THR A 105 -3.15 -8.77 14.06
CA THR A 105 -4.50 -9.30 13.78
C THR A 105 -4.52 -10.21 12.54
N GLY A 106 -3.39 -10.79 12.16
CA GLY A 106 -3.24 -11.63 10.95
C GLY A 106 -4.25 -12.78 10.84
N ASP A 107 -4.58 -13.44 11.95
CA ASP A 107 -5.59 -14.52 11.97
C ASP A 107 -7.01 -13.98 11.67
N GLN A 108 -7.32 -12.75 12.09
CA GLN A 108 -8.58 -12.10 11.73
C GLN A 108 -8.60 -11.66 10.26
N PHE A 109 -7.45 -11.25 9.68
CA PHE A 109 -7.41 -11.02 8.24
C PHE A 109 -7.53 -12.32 7.43
N TRP A 110 -7.05 -13.45 7.97
CA TRP A 110 -7.34 -14.76 7.39
C TRP A 110 -8.84 -15.07 7.44
N GLN A 111 -9.47 -14.86 8.61
CA GLN A 111 -10.93 -14.95 8.76
C GLN A 111 -11.68 -14.02 7.81
N MET A 112 -11.19 -12.80 7.58
CA MET A 112 -11.80 -11.84 6.65
C MET A 112 -11.90 -12.42 5.23
N ALA A 113 -10.83 -13.06 4.74
CA ALA A 113 -10.84 -13.73 3.45
C ALA A 113 -11.77 -14.95 3.45
N ASP A 114 -11.72 -15.80 4.47
CA ASP A 114 -12.58 -16.98 4.60
C ASP A 114 -14.08 -16.61 4.62
N GLN A 115 -14.41 -15.48 5.25
CA GLN A 115 -15.77 -14.93 5.31
C GLN A 115 -16.18 -14.17 4.04
N LEU A 116 -15.31 -14.11 3.01
CA LEU A 116 -15.54 -13.37 1.76
C LEU A 116 -15.88 -11.89 2.01
N SER A 117 -15.31 -11.31 3.07
CA SER A 117 -15.50 -9.91 3.42
C SER A 117 -14.72 -9.02 2.47
N ARG A 118 -15.36 -7.94 2.02
CA ARG A 118 -14.82 -6.98 1.06
C ARG A 118 -14.52 -5.64 1.76
N GLY A 119 -13.46 -4.96 1.38
CA GLY A 119 -13.08 -3.70 2.03
C GLY A 119 -11.66 -3.23 1.75
N PHE A 120 -11.33 -2.09 2.36
CA PHE A 120 -10.01 -1.48 2.28
C PHE A 120 -9.34 -1.45 3.65
N VAL A 121 -8.12 -1.97 3.70
CA VAL A 121 -7.24 -2.03 4.86
C VAL A 121 -6.07 -1.12 4.57
N LEU A 122 -5.97 0.01 5.27
CA LEU A 122 -4.94 1.02 5.05
C LEU A 122 -3.92 0.97 6.18
N GLY A 123 -2.76 0.37 5.91
CA GLY A 123 -1.61 0.39 6.80
C GLY A 123 -0.93 1.74 6.72
N ALA A 124 -1.34 2.67 7.57
CA ALA A 124 -0.77 4.00 7.65
C ALA A 124 0.59 4.00 8.35
N THR A 125 1.30 5.13 8.21
CA THR A 125 2.64 5.35 8.77
C THR A 125 3.59 4.18 8.48
N ALA A 126 3.47 3.59 7.29
CA ALA A 126 4.24 2.43 6.86
C ALA A 126 5.71 2.77 6.60
N GLY A 127 6.54 1.73 6.49
CA GLY A 127 7.95 1.84 6.14
C GLY A 127 8.89 1.85 7.36
N ARG A 128 9.97 1.06 7.29
CA ARG A 128 10.93 0.89 8.38
C ARG A 128 11.59 2.21 8.77
N THR A 129 11.92 3.05 7.79
CA THR A 129 12.64 4.31 8.01
C THR A 129 11.73 5.52 8.04
N THR A 130 10.49 5.38 7.60
CA THR A 130 9.55 6.51 7.47
C THR A 130 8.97 6.93 8.82
N LEU A 131 8.62 5.98 9.69
CA LEU A 131 8.19 6.21 11.08
C LEU A 131 9.31 5.93 12.09
N THR A 132 10.56 6.27 11.74
CA THR A 132 11.72 5.93 12.59
C THR A 132 11.61 6.50 14.01
N GLY A 133 11.06 7.70 14.22
CA GLY A 133 10.97 8.33 15.55
C GLY A 133 10.22 7.53 16.63
N GLU A 134 9.31 6.63 16.23
CA GLU A 134 8.56 5.75 17.14
C GLU A 134 9.34 4.48 17.53
N GLY A 135 10.44 4.18 16.83
CA GLY A 135 11.35 3.10 17.16
C GLY A 135 10.86 1.68 16.83
N LEU A 136 11.46 0.71 17.52
CA LEU A 136 11.47 -0.72 17.16
C LEU A 136 10.08 -1.31 16.91
N GLN A 137 9.11 -1.05 17.79
CA GLN A 137 7.79 -1.69 17.75
C GLN A 137 6.80 -1.01 16.81
N HIS A 138 7.21 0.03 16.07
CA HIS A 138 6.36 0.79 15.16
C HIS A 138 6.91 0.87 13.74
N ALA A 139 8.24 0.87 13.60
CA ALA A 139 8.95 0.93 12.32
C ALA A 139 8.68 -0.34 11.49
N ASP A 140 7.65 -0.33 10.64
CA ASP A 140 7.22 -1.49 9.88
C ASP A 140 7.93 -1.63 8.53
N GLY A 141 8.75 -2.66 8.42
CA GLY A 141 9.38 -3.07 7.17
C GLY A 141 9.06 -4.52 6.77
N HIS A 142 7.89 -5.06 7.13
CA HIS A 142 7.56 -6.46 6.80
C HIS A 142 6.07 -6.80 6.61
N SER A 143 5.12 -5.91 6.90
CA SER A 143 3.68 -6.22 6.75
C SER A 143 3.29 -6.63 5.33
N GLN A 144 3.91 -6.07 4.29
CA GLN A 144 3.71 -6.49 2.89
C GLN A 144 4.05 -7.97 2.66
N LEU A 145 5.09 -8.48 3.32
CA LEU A 145 5.46 -9.89 3.24
C LEU A 145 4.44 -10.76 3.99
N LEU A 146 3.97 -10.33 5.16
CA LEU A 146 2.91 -11.05 5.89
C LEU A 146 1.62 -11.09 5.07
N ALA A 147 1.23 -9.98 4.46
CA ALA A 147 0.05 -9.88 3.59
C ALA A 147 0.11 -10.85 2.41
N SER A 148 1.31 -11.13 1.87
CA SER A 148 1.50 -12.06 0.73
C SER A 148 0.98 -13.48 1.01
N THR A 149 0.90 -13.86 2.29
CA THR A 149 0.44 -15.19 2.72
C THR A 149 -1.06 -15.40 2.60
N ASN A 150 -1.86 -14.33 2.53
CA ASN A 150 -3.32 -14.38 2.48
C ASN A 150 -3.82 -14.27 1.02
N PRO A 151 -4.42 -15.32 0.43
CA PRO A 151 -4.86 -15.31 -0.97
C PRO A 151 -5.95 -14.31 -1.30
N GLY A 152 -6.80 -13.93 -0.33
CA GLY A 152 -7.88 -12.96 -0.52
C GLY A 152 -7.44 -11.49 -0.40
N CYS A 153 -6.20 -11.25 0.05
CA CYS A 153 -5.63 -9.92 0.21
C CYS A 153 -4.93 -9.45 -1.06
N VAL A 154 -5.41 -8.39 -1.70
CA VAL A 154 -4.73 -7.70 -2.82
C VAL A 154 -3.90 -6.56 -2.23
N ALA A 155 -2.57 -6.71 -2.21
CA ALA A 155 -1.69 -5.82 -1.47
C ALA A 155 -0.91 -4.87 -2.39
N TYR A 156 -0.90 -3.57 -2.06
CA TYR A 156 -0.17 -2.53 -2.81
C TYR A 156 0.65 -1.65 -1.88
N ASP A 157 1.75 -1.15 -2.43
CA ASP A 157 2.66 -0.19 -1.83
C ASP A 157 2.90 1.04 -2.73
N PRO A 158 1.86 1.87 -2.95
CA PRO A 158 1.93 2.99 -3.89
C PRO A 158 2.81 4.13 -3.37
N ALA A 159 3.50 4.81 -4.27
CA ALA A 159 4.32 5.99 -4.02
C ALA A 159 3.52 7.30 -4.11
N TYR A 160 2.59 7.39 -5.07
CA TYR A 160 1.94 8.66 -5.43
C TYR A 160 0.41 8.63 -5.35
N GLY A 161 -0.19 9.81 -5.17
CA GLY A 161 -1.64 9.96 -5.03
C GLY A 161 -2.43 9.47 -6.23
N PHE A 162 -1.91 9.61 -7.46
CA PHE A 162 -2.58 9.09 -8.65
C PHE A 162 -2.59 7.55 -8.69
N GLU A 163 -1.53 6.89 -8.19
CA GLU A 163 -1.50 5.42 -8.08
C GLU A 163 -2.55 4.96 -7.06
N ILE A 164 -2.63 5.62 -5.91
CA ILE A 164 -3.67 5.35 -4.89
C ILE A 164 -5.06 5.50 -5.50
N ALA A 165 -5.30 6.57 -6.29
CA ALA A 165 -6.60 6.80 -6.91
C ALA A 165 -7.01 5.65 -7.86
N HIS A 166 -6.11 5.23 -8.75
CA HIS A 166 -6.35 4.11 -9.68
C HIS A 166 -6.56 2.78 -8.94
N ILE A 167 -5.74 2.48 -7.92
CA ILE A 167 -5.86 1.25 -7.11
C ILE A 167 -7.19 1.22 -6.33
N MET A 168 -7.57 2.34 -5.71
CA MET A 168 -8.83 2.49 -4.99
C MET A 168 -10.04 2.34 -5.91
N GLN A 169 -9.98 2.95 -7.10
CA GLN A 169 -11.03 2.82 -8.12
C GLN A 169 -11.18 1.37 -8.60
N ASP A 170 -10.06 0.69 -8.86
CA ASP A 170 -10.06 -0.72 -9.26
C ASP A 170 -10.62 -1.63 -8.17
N GLY A 171 -10.22 -1.43 -6.91
CA GLY A 171 -10.77 -2.19 -5.78
C GLY A 171 -12.27 -2.00 -5.61
N LEU A 172 -12.77 -0.77 -5.75
CA LEU A 172 -14.22 -0.49 -5.73
C LEU A 172 -14.94 -1.23 -6.86
N ARG A 173 -14.39 -1.19 -8.08
CA ARG A 173 -14.94 -1.86 -9.25
C ARG A 173 -14.96 -3.38 -9.09
N ARG A 174 -13.88 -3.99 -8.61
CA ARG A 174 -13.76 -5.44 -8.45
C ARG A 174 -14.68 -5.97 -7.35
N MET A 175 -14.67 -5.33 -6.17
CA MET A 175 -15.45 -5.78 -5.02
C MET A 175 -16.94 -5.44 -5.10
N TYR A 176 -17.31 -4.29 -5.65
CA TYR A 176 -18.69 -3.76 -5.59
C TYR A 176 -19.30 -3.48 -6.97
N GLY A 177 -18.55 -3.66 -8.06
CA GLY A 177 -19.07 -3.62 -9.42
C GLY A 177 -19.62 -4.97 -9.87
N GLU A 178 -19.80 -5.13 -11.18
CA GLU A 178 -20.42 -6.32 -11.77
C GLU A 178 -19.68 -7.63 -11.43
N ALA A 179 -18.34 -7.56 -11.35
CA ALA A 179 -17.50 -8.72 -11.08
C ALA A 179 -17.74 -9.34 -9.69
N ASN A 180 -18.11 -8.52 -8.69
CA ASN A 180 -18.38 -8.95 -7.32
C ASN A 180 -17.30 -9.88 -6.73
N GLU A 181 -16.04 -9.54 -6.95
CA GLU A 181 -14.90 -10.34 -6.51
C GLU A 181 -14.77 -10.37 -4.97
N ASP A 182 -14.59 -11.57 -4.43
CA ASP A 182 -14.41 -11.82 -2.99
C ASP A 182 -12.95 -11.64 -2.59
N VAL A 183 -12.51 -10.39 -2.67
CA VAL A 183 -11.17 -9.94 -2.26
C VAL A 183 -11.28 -8.74 -1.34
N PHE A 184 -10.21 -8.45 -0.62
CA PHE A 184 -10.04 -7.17 0.07
C PHE A 184 -8.69 -6.56 -0.29
N TYR A 185 -8.60 -5.24 -0.15
CA TYR A 185 -7.42 -4.49 -0.55
C TYR A 185 -6.61 -4.08 0.67
N TYR A 186 -5.30 -4.31 0.65
CA TYR A 186 -4.35 -3.79 1.62
C TYR A 186 -3.45 -2.75 0.95
N LEU A 187 -3.49 -1.50 1.40
CA LEU A 187 -2.62 -0.44 0.89
C LEU A 187 -1.76 0.11 2.03
N THR A 188 -0.46 0.21 1.80
CA THR A 188 0.43 0.95 2.71
C THR A 188 0.48 2.43 2.33
N VAL A 189 0.38 3.30 3.32
CA VAL A 189 0.42 4.76 3.14
C VAL A 189 1.33 5.41 4.19
N TYR A 190 1.87 6.58 3.85
CA TYR A 190 3.05 7.13 4.53
C TYR A 190 2.76 8.46 5.24
N ASN A 191 3.57 8.79 6.24
CA ASN A 191 3.52 10.09 6.94
C ASN A 191 4.69 11.02 6.57
N GLU A 192 5.44 10.68 5.52
CA GLU A 192 6.45 11.58 4.97
C GLU A 192 5.80 12.51 3.94
N PRO A 193 5.87 13.82 4.14
CA PRO A 193 5.44 14.75 3.11
C PRO A 193 6.41 14.68 1.94
N ILE A 194 5.92 14.23 0.80
CA ILE A 194 6.65 14.26 -0.47
C ILE A 194 5.93 15.16 -1.47
N GLN A 195 6.65 15.60 -2.49
CA GLN A 195 6.01 16.25 -3.63
C GLN A 195 5.29 15.18 -4.47
N HIS A 196 3.96 15.24 -4.48
CA HIS A 196 3.17 14.43 -5.40
C HIS A 196 3.12 15.12 -6.78
N PRO A 197 3.64 14.47 -7.84
CA PRO A 197 3.53 15.01 -9.19
C PRO A 197 2.09 14.93 -9.68
N ALA A 198 1.77 15.73 -10.70
CA ALA A 198 0.54 15.54 -11.45
C ALA A 198 0.56 14.16 -12.15
N GLU A 199 -0.63 13.59 -12.34
CA GLU A 199 -0.77 12.36 -13.14
C GLU A 199 -0.28 12.64 -14.58
N PRO A 200 0.64 11.82 -15.12
CA PRO A 200 1.06 11.94 -16.51
C PRO A 200 -0.10 11.71 -17.48
N GLU A 201 -0.18 12.46 -18.58
CA GLU A 201 -1.25 12.30 -19.59
C GLU A 201 -1.34 10.88 -20.17
N ASN A 202 -0.20 10.19 -20.25
CA ASN A 202 -0.05 8.83 -20.76
C ASN A 202 0.27 7.83 -19.64
N VAL A 203 -0.28 8.03 -18.44
CA VAL A 203 -0.07 7.12 -17.32
C VAL A 203 -0.45 5.69 -17.68
N ASP A 204 0.40 4.76 -17.28
CA ASP A 204 0.22 3.32 -17.52
C ASP A 204 -0.63 2.72 -16.40
N VAL A 205 -1.96 2.92 -16.51
CA VAL A 205 -2.93 2.43 -15.52
C VAL A 205 -2.87 0.91 -15.37
N GLU A 206 -2.70 0.18 -16.49
CA GLU A 206 -2.53 -1.28 -16.44
C GLU A 206 -1.30 -1.66 -15.62
N GLY A 207 -0.17 -0.98 -15.81
CA GLY A 207 1.04 -1.21 -15.03
C GLY A 207 0.89 -0.89 -13.54
N ILE A 208 0.20 0.20 -13.20
CA ILE A 208 -0.13 0.53 -11.81
C ILE A 208 -0.92 -0.60 -11.15
N LEU A 209 -1.94 -1.12 -11.84
CA LEU A 209 -2.81 -2.18 -11.30
C LEU A 209 -2.13 -3.54 -11.30
N LYS A 210 -1.29 -3.85 -12.30
CA LYS A 210 -0.55 -5.11 -12.38
C LYS A 210 0.69 -5.16 -11.47
N GLY A 211 1.12 -4.02 -10.93
CA GLY A 211 2.13 -3.94 -9.88
C GLY A 211 3.45 -3.28 -10.26
N ILE A 212 3.65 -2.90 -11.53
CA ILE A 212 4.83 -2.13 -11.97
C ILE A 212 4.58 -1.32 -13.24
N HIS A 213 5.03 -0.07 -13.23
CA HIS A 213 5.11 0.78 -14.43
C HIS A 213 6.39 1.60 -14.45
N ARG A 214 6.84 2.01 -15.65
CA ARG A 214 7.98 2.93 -15.77
C ARG A 214 7.52 4.32 -15.35
N PHE A 215 8.19 4.89 -14.35
CA PHE A 215 7.88 6.22 -13.83
C PHE A 215 8.76 7.29 -14.49
N ALA A 216 10.05 7.02 -14.66
CA ALA A 216 10.98 7.93 -15.34
C ALA A 216 11.92 7.15 -16.27
N THR A 217 12.21 7.73 -17.43
CA THR A 217 13.22 7.21 -18.36
C THR A 217 14.55 7.91 -18.09
N GLY A 218 15.67 7.19 -18.16
CA GLY A 218 17.00 7.80 -18.13
C GLY A 218 17.24 8.58 -19.42
N GLU A 219 17.55 9.87 -19.31
CA GLU A 219 17.78 10.73 -20.48
C GLU A 219 19.26 10.96 -20.77
N LYS A 220 20.12 10.76 -19.76
CA LYS A 220 21.56 10.99 -19.80
C LYS A 220 22.32 9.71 -19.46
N GLY A 221 23.59 9.65 -19.87
CA GLY A 221 24.45 8.47 -19.71
C GLY A 221 24.35 7.50 -20.89
N GLU A 222 25.26 6.53 -20.92
CA GLU A 222 25.32 5.50 -21.98
C GLU A 222 25.17 4.08 -21.43
N ILE A 223 25.54 3.85 -20.16
CA ILE A 223 25.52 2.52 -19.54
C ILE A 223 24.12 2.26 -18.97
N PRO A 224 23.35 1.29 -19.49
CA PRO A 224 21.97 1.11 -19.05
C PRO A 224 21.91 0.47 -17.66
N ALA A 225 20.93 0.91 -16.85
CA ALA A 225 20.58 0.30 -15.56
C ALA A 225 19.08 0.48 -15.28
N GLN A 226 18.53 -0.31 -14.36
CA GLN A 226 17.12 -0.28 -14.01
C GLN A 226 16.97 -0.18 -12.49
N ILE A 227 16.24 0.82 -11.99
CA ILE A 227 15.95 0.98 -10.56
C ILE A 227 14.45 0.74 -10.36
N MET A 228 14.09 -0.26 -9.57
CA MET A 228 12.70 -0.58 -9.22
C MET A 228 12.46 -0.21 -7.76
N ALA A 229 11.53 0.69 -7.51
CA ALA A 229 11.25 1.20 -6.17
C ALA A 229 9.76 1.19 -5.86
N SER A 230 9.39 0.99 -4.60
CA SER A 230 7.99 1.09 -4.14
C SER A 230 7.85 2.14 -3.05
N GLY A 231 6.63 2.67 -2.90
CA GLY A 231 6.30 3.62 -1.85
C GLY A 231 7.26 4.82 -1.76
N VAL A 232 7.70 5.13 -0.54
CA VAL A 232 8.61 6.25 -0.25
C VAL A 232 10.00 6.13 -0.90
N ALA A 233 10.36 4.95 -1.41
CA ALA A 233 11.66 4.75 -2.05
C ALA A 233 11.73 5.33 -3.48
N VAL A 234 10.59 5.59 -4.14
CA VAL A 234 10.57 6.11 -5.52
C VAL A 234 11.28 7.48 -5.63
N PRO A 235 11.04 8.46 -4.75
CA PRO A 235 11.86 9.67 -4.71
C PRO A 235 13.37 9.44 -4.55
N TRP A 236 13.79 8.44 -3.76
CA TRP A 236 15.21 8.14 -3.55
C TRP A 236 15.84 7.53 -4.82
N ALA A 237 15.08 6.70 -5.53
CA ALA A 237 15.47 6.16 -6.84
C ALA A 237 15.63 7.26 -7.89
N LEU A 238 14.78 8.30 -7.87
CA LEU A 238 14.93 9.46 -8.76
C LEU A 238 16.17 10.31 -8.42
N GLU A 239 16.53 10.40 -7.14
CA GLU A 239 17.78 11.04 -6.74
C GLU A 239 19.00 10.22 -7.19
N ALA A 240 18.99 8.90 -6.97
CA ALA A 240 20.03 7.99 -7.43
C ALA A 240 20.19 8.00 -8.96
N GLN A 241 19.08 8.05 -9.71
CA GLN A 241 19.08 8.20 -11.17
C GLN A 241 19.88 9.42 -11.63
N LYS A 242 19.72 10.56 -10.94
CA LYS A 242 20.46 11.79 -11.27
C LYS A 242 21.95 11.64 -10.99
N ILE A 243 22.31 11.10 -9.82
CA ILE A 243 23.71 10.88 -9.43
C ILE A 243 24.40 9.93 -10.42
N LEU A 244 23.76 8.80 -10.74
CA LEU A 244 24.24 7.82 -11.72
C LEU A 244 24.50 8.44 -13.10
N ALA A 245 23.59 9.29 -13.57
CA ALA A 245 23.72 9.96 -14.85
C ALA A 245 24.85 11.01 -14.85
N ASP A 246 24.89 11.87 -13.83
CA ASP A 246 25.77 13.04 -13.80
C ASP A 246 27.21 12.66 -13.38
N GLU A 247 27.41 11.62 -12.57
CA GLU A 247 28.73 11.26 -12.03
C GLU A 247 29.32 9.96 -12.61
N TRP A 248 28.48 9.04 -13.12
CA TRP A 248 28.91 7.67 -13.46
C TRP A 248 28.64 7.25 -14.92
N ASN A 249 28.09 8.14 -15.76
CA ASN A 249 27.68 7.85 -17.14
C ASN A 249 26.66 6.69 -17.25
N VAL A 250 25.86 6.49 -16.20
CA VAL A 250 24.83 5.44 -16.13
C VAL A 250 23.46 6.02 -16.47
N LYS A 251 22.82 5.45 -17.49
CA LYS A 251 21.47 5.73 -17.96
C LYS A 251 20.48 4.81 -17.27
N ALA A 252 20.02 5.23 -16.09
CA ALA A 252 19.05 4.46 -15.30
C ALA A 252 17.60 4.83 -15.64
N ASP A 253 16.74 3.84 -15.91
CA ASP A 253 15.28 4.01 -15.88
C ASP A 253 14.77 3.73 -14.45
N VAL A 254 13.76 4.47 -14.01
CA VAL A 254 13.10 4.29 -12.70
C VAL A 254 11.70 3.73 -12.90
N TRP A 255 11.42 2.63 -12.21
CA TRP A 255 10.15 1.92 -12.22
C TRP A 255 9.48 2.04 -10.85
N SER A 256 8.20 2.43 -10.86
CA SER A 256 7.35 2.37 -9.67
C SER A 256 6.75 0.98 -9.59
N ALA A 257 7.16 0.21 -8.58
CA ALA A 257 6.63 -1.11 -8.28
C ALA A 257 5.49 -1.00 -7.25
N THR A 258 4.30 -0.69 -7.74
CA THR A 258 3.10 -0.50 -6.90
C THR A 258 2.67 -1.76 -6.16
N SER A 259 3.06 -2.97 -6.62
CA SER A 259 2.86 -4.21 -5.85
C SER A 259 3.85 -5.31 -6.24
N TRP A 260 4.74 -5.64 -5.30
CA TRP A 260 5.60 -6.82 -5.41
C TRP A 260 4.79 -8.14 -5.31
N ASN A 261 3.72 -8.13 -4.52
CA ASN A 261 2.90 -9.30 -4.25
C ASN A 261 2.10 -9.73 -5.48
N GLU A 262 1.45 -8.79 -6.17
CA GLU A 262 0.63 -9.09 -7.35
C GLU A 262 1.51 -9.54 -8.53
N LEU A 263 2.71 -8.96 -8.69
CA LEU A 263 3.68 -9.42 -9.68
C LEU A 263 4.13 -10.86 -9.43
N ARG A 264 4.39 -11.22 -8.16
CA ARG A 264 4.75 -12.59 -7.80
C ARG A 264 3.59 -13.56 -8.04
N ARG A 265 2.37 -13.18 -7.71
CA ARG A 265 1.18 -14.03 -7.90
C ARG A 265 0.95 -14.33 -9.39
N ASP A 266 0.97 -13.29 -10.23
CA ASP A 266 0.89 -13.44 -11.68
C ASP A 266 1.96 -14.41 -12.20
N ALA A 267 3.20 -14.25 -11.75
CA ALA A 267 4.30 -15.10 -12.21
C ALA A 267 4.17 -16.57 -11.76
N VAL A 268 3.72 -16.82 -10.52
CA VAL A 268 3.45 -18.17 -10.01
C VAL A 268 2.28 -18.81 -10.75
N ASP A 269 1.23 -18.05 -11.05
CA ASP A 269 0.08 -18.54 -11.80
C ASP A 269 0.46 -18.89 -13.25
N VAL A 270 1.34 -18.11 -13.87
CA VAL A 270 1.93 -18.42 -15.17
C VAL A 270 2.77 -19.69 -15.11
N GLU A 271 3.69 -19.82 -14.14
CA GLU A 271 4.49 -21.04 -13.96
C GLU A 271 3.60 -22.28 -13.76
N ARG A 272 2.54 -22.16 -12.97
CA ARG A 272 1.58 -23.25 -12.73
C ARG A 272 0.83 -23.62 -14.01
N HIS A 273 0.36 -22.64 -14.79
CA HIS A 273 -0.31 -22.92 -16.06
C HIS A 273 0.63 -23.65 -17.02
N ASN A 274 1.83 -23.13 -17.23
CA ASN A 274 2.87 -23.71 -18.08
C ASN A 274 3.24 -25.15 -17.68
N LEU A 275 3.36 -25.42 -16.37
CA LEU A 275 3.63 -26.76 -15.84
C LEU A 275 2.51 -27.75 -16.16
N LEU A 276 1.25 -27.30 -16.08
CA LEU A 276 0.07 -28.14 -16.27
C LEU A 276 -0.32 -28.31 -17.74
N HIS A 277 0.20 -27.47 -18.65
CA HIS A 277 -0.15 -27.44 -20.07
C HIS A 277 1.13 -27.35 -20.94
N PRO A 278 2.02 -28.37 -20.87
CA PRO A 278 3.30 -28.35 -21.59
C PRO A 278 3.15 -28.34 -23.12
N GLU A 279 2.00 -28.73 -23.66
CA GLU A 279 1.69 -28.73 -25.09
C GLU A 279 1.14 -27.41 -25.63
N GLU A 280 0.73 -26.49 -24.74
CA GLU A 280 0.22 -25.17 -25.10
C GLU A 280 1.36 -24.15 -25.29
N GLU A 281 1.02 -23.02 -25.93
CA GLU A 281 1.93 -21.87 -25.98
C GLU A 281 2.22 -21.38 -24.55
N GLN A 282 3.50 -21.33 -24.20
CA GLN A 282 3.94 -20.99 -22.86
C GLN A 282 3.68 -19.51 -22.58
N ARG A 283 2.99 -19.23 -21.47
CA ARG A 283 2.73 -17.87 -21.01
C ARG A 283 3.99 -17.26 -20.42
N VAL A 284 4.08 -15.94 -20.48
CA VAL A 284 5.18 -15.15 -19.92
C VAL A 284 4.64 -14.29 -18.77
N PRO A 285 5.28 -14.31 -17.58
CA PRO A 285 4.88 -13.45 -16.47
C PRO A 285 4.84 -11.98 -16.86
N TYR A 286 3.90 -11.22 -16.29
CA TYR A 286 3.71 -9.81 -16.58
C TYR A 286 5.01 -9.02 -16.35
N VAL A 287 5.70 -9.25 -15.23
CA VAL A 287 6.95 -8.56 -14.90
C VAL A 287 8.05 -8.84 -15.93
N THR A 288 8.15 -10.08 -16.41
CA THR A 288 9.13 -10.46 -17.44
C THR A 288 8.82 -9.74 -18.75
N LYS A 289 7.56 -9.78 -19.20
CA LYS A 289 7.11 -9.10 -20.42
C LYS A 289 7.30 -7.58 -20.32
N LYS A 290 7.02 -7.00 -19.16
CA LYS A 290 7.13 -5.56 -18.94
C LYS A 290 8.57 -5.06 -19.01
N LEU A 291 9.53 -5.90 -18.62
CA LEU A 291 10.95 -5.58 -18.55
C LEU A 291 11.77 -6.15 -19.72
N GLU A 292 11.17 -6.86 -20.68
CA GLU A 292 11.88 -7.59 -21.75
C GLU A 292 12.81 -6.68 -22.59
N GLY A 293 12.42 -5.43 -22.81
CA GLY A 293 13.23 -4.44 -23.54
C GLY A 293 14.21 -3.64 -22.68
N ALA A 294 14.18 -3.82 -21.36
CA ALA A 294 15.02 -3.08 -20.42
C ALA A 294 16.41 -3.72 -20.33
N GLN A 295 17.46 -2.90 -20.33
CA GLN A 295 18.86 -3.35 -20.32
C GLN A 295 19.57 -2.95 -19.03
N GLY A 296 20.62 -3.70 -18.70
CA GLY A 296 21.47 -3.41 -17.56
C GLY A 296 21.15 -4.26 -16.34
N PRO A 297 21.85 -4.04 -15.22
CA PRO A 297 21.47 -4.61 -13.94
C PRO A 297 20.15 -3.98 -13.44
N PHE A 298 19.42 -4.76 -12.67
CA PHE A 298 18.17 -4.39 -12.03
C PHE A 298 18.40 -4.29 -10.52
N VAL A 299 18.24 -3.08 -9.98
CA VAL A 299 18.35 -2.80 -8.55
C VAL A 299 16.96 -2.52 -8.01
N ALA A 300 16.47 -3.38 -7.13
CA ALA A 300 15.24 -3.16 -6.40
C ALA A 300 15.53 -2.50 -5.05
N VAL A 301 14.73 -1.50 -4.66
CA VAL A 301 14.87 -0.81 -3.37
C VAL A 301 13.51 -0.56 -2.75
N SER A 302 13.43 -0.72 -1.43
CA SER A 302 12.21 -0.52 -0.70
C SER A 302 12.48 -0.17 0.76
N ASP A 303 11.52 0.50 1.42
CA ASP A 303 11.50 0.68 2.89
C ASP A 303 11.04 -0.60 3.64
N TRP A 304 10.83 -1.69 2.89
CA TRP A 304 10.56 -3.05 3.36
C TRP A 304 11.86 -3.89 3.39
N MET A 305 11.86 -4.99 4.14
CA MET A 305 12.94 -5.99 4.10
C MET A 305 13.12 -6.57 2.70
N ARG A 306 14.34 -7.00 2.35
CA ARG A 306 14.71 -7.50 1.01
C ARG A 306 13.80 -8.62 0.51
N SER A 307 13.30 -9.45 1.41
CA SER A 307 12.35 -10.52 1.05
C SER A 307 11.07 -10.02 0.37
N VAL A 308 10.69 -8.74 0.50
CA VAL A 308 9.55 -8.16 -0.23
C VAL A 308 9.87 -7.97 -1.71
N PRO A 309 10.86 -7.17 -2.13
CA PRO A 309 11.22 -7.09 -3.55
C PRO A 309 11.79 -8.40 -4.11
N ASP A 310 12.50 -9.21 -3.32
CA ASP A 310 13.05 -10.50 -3.76
C ASP A 310 11.99 -11.50 -4.24
N GLN A 311 10.73 -11.27 -3.89
CA GLN A 311 9.59 -12.05 -4.36
C GLN A 311 9.56 -12.24 -5.87
N ILE A 312 10.02 -11.26 -6.65
CA ILE A 312 9.95 -11.29 -8.12
C ILE A 312 11.28 -11.63 -8.80
N ALA A 313 12.37 -11.78 -8.04
CA ALA A 313 13.73 -11.81 -8.57
C ALA A 313 13.94 -12.85 -9.69
N ARG A 314 13.25 -14.00 -9.62
CA ARG A 314 13.34 -15.08 -10.62
C ARG A 314 12.84 -14.68 -12.01
N TRP A 315 11.90 -13.74 -12.08
CA TRP A 315 11.20 -13.38 -13.32
C TRP A 315 11.66 -12.04 -13.90
N VAL A 316 12.59 -11.36 -13.24
CA VAL A 316 13.23 -10.15 -13.77
C VAL A 316 14.34 -10.57 -14.74
N PRO A 317 14.41 -10.01 -15.96
CA PRO A 317 15.48 -10.35 -16.90
C PRO A 317 16.83 -9.83 -16.37
N GLY A 318 17.90 -10.61 -16.51
CA GLY A 318 19.26 -10.15 -16.20
C GLY A 318 19.65 -10.22 -14.72
N ALA A 319 20.67 -9.43 -14.33
CA ALA A 319 21.21 -9.44 -12.99
C ALA A 319 20.30 -8.63 -12.04
N TYR A 320 19.87 -9.24 -10.94
CA TYR A 320 18.98 -8.64 -9.96
C TYR A 320 19.66 -8.49 -8.60
N GLN A 321 19.57 -7.30 -8.00
CA GLN A 321 20.01 -7.02 -6.63
C GLN A 321 18.94 -6.24 -5.88
N SER A 322 18.69 -6.60 -4.62
CA SER A 322 17.77 -5.86 -3.75
C SER A 322 18.49 -5.13 -2.62
N LEU A 323 17.92 -3.98 -2.27
CA LEU A 323 18.18 -3.20 -1.07
C LEU A 323 16.88 -3.16 -0.26
N GLY A 324 16.98 -3.37 1.04
CA GLY A 324 15.81 -3.46 1.91
C GLY A 324 16.19 -3.26 3.37
N ALA A 325 15.20 -2.89 4.16
CA ALA A 325 15.34 -2.49 5.54
C ALA A 325 15.20 -3.68 6.51
N ASP A 326 16.07 -4.68 6.34
CA ASP A 326 16.16 -5.87 7.18
C ASP A 326 16.66 -5.56 8.59
N GLY A 327 16.05 -6.20 9.59
CA GLY A 327 16.38 -6.01 11.00
C GLY A 327 15.36 -5.17 11.77
N PHE A 328 15.67 -4.90 13.03
CA PHE A 328 14.82 -4.10 13.91
C PHE A 328 14.95 -2.61 13.60
N GLY A 329 13.82 -1.89 13.66
CA GLY A 329 13.81 -0.44 13.62
C GLY A 329 14.38 0.18 14.90
N PHE A 330 14.72 1.46 14.82
CA PHE A 330 15.24 2.27 15.92
C PHE A 330 14.83 3.73 15.72
N ALA A 331 14.96 4.53 16.78
CA ALA A 331 14.63 5.95 16.76
C ALA A 331 15.80 6.79 16.28
N ASP A 332 15.61 7.51 15.16
CA ASP A 332 16.56 8.47 14.60
C ASP A 332 15.82 9.43 13.64
N THR A 333 16.57 10.20 12.86
CA THR A 333 16.08 10.92 11.68
C THR A 333 15.92 9.96 10.49
N ARG A 334 14.97 10.25 9.58
CA ARG A 334 14.73 9.42 8.39
C ARG A 334 15.98 9.19 7.56
N GLY A 335 16.78 10.24 7.33
CA GLY A 335 18.03 10.15 6.55
C GLY A 335 19.06 9.23 7.20
N ALA A 336 19.28 9.34 8.52
CA ALA A 336 20.19 8.45 9.24
C ALA A 336 19.70 7.00 9.23
N ALA A 337 18.40 6.78 9.41
CA ALA A 337 17.81 5.44 9.33
C ALA A 337 18.00 4.81 7.93
N ARG A 338 17.73 5.55 6.86
CA ARG A 338 17.94 5.08 5.47
C ARG A 338 19.40 4.73 5.20
N ARG A 339 20.33 5.56 5.69
CA ARG A 339 21.76 5.30 5.57
C ARG A 339 22.18 4.04 6.32
N PHE A 340 21.65 3.83 7.53
CA PHE A 340 21.92 2.63 8.34
C PHE A 340 21.43 1.35 7.66
N PHE A 341 20.22 1.36 7.10
CA PHE A 341 19.67 0.21 6.37
C PHE A 341 20.21 0.06 4.95
N HIS A 342 21.04 1.00 4.48
CA HIS A 342 21.61 1.01 3.13
C HIS A 342 20.55 1.03 2.02
N ILE A 343 19.54 1.89 2.19
CA ILE A 343 18.44 2.07 1.24
C ILE A 343 18.29 3.53 0.77
N ASP A 344 19.23 4.41 1.15
CA ASP A 344 19.28 5.80 0.65
C ASP A 344 19.75 5.86 -0.81
N ALA A 345 19.62 7.05 -1.42
CA ALA A 345 20.03 7.28 -2.81
C ALA A 345 21.50 6.89 -3.06
N GLN A 346 22.39 7.16 -2.10
CA GLN A 346 23.81 6.83 -2.18
C GLN A 346 24.11 5.34 -2.04
N SER A 347 23.19 4.53 -1.51
CA SER A 347 23.33 3.07 -1.49
C SER A 347 22.79 2.42 -2.76
N ILE A 348 21.88 3.10 -3.47
CA ILE A 348 21.36 2.67 -4.78
C ILE A 348 22.41 2.86 -5.88
N VAL A 349 23.16 3.97 -5.83
CA VAL A 349 24.30 4.29 -6.71
C VAL A 349 25.44 3.31 -6.45
#